data_AF-A0A921IU04-F1
#
_entry.id   AF-A0A921IU04-F1
#
_cell.length_a   1.000
_cell.length_b   1.000
_cell.length_c   1.000
_cell.angle_alpha   90.00
_cell.angle_beta   90.00
_cell.angle_gamma   90.00
#
_symmetry.space_group_name_H-M   'P 1'
#
loop_
_entity.id
_entity.type
_entity.pdbx_description
1 polymer ?
#
loop_
_entity_poly.entity_id
_entity_poly.type
_entity_poly.pdbx_seq_one_letter_code
_entity_poly.pdbx_strand_id
1 'polypeptide(L)'
;MKFGKPLIAASALAAALLLPATPAAAEPVTYNLSDGNVVISQNGEYVITQDDPNTPVTKTIEVKADVDATITLSGVNIEFDENDWHACAFKIEDNSTGDVTVVLAEGTANRLVSGPNAAGLQKNGAGENVGTLTITGNGSLYASTNNPSSFSAGIGSSVNNSTRNITIENGNIEAFGRRGAGIGAGSAYTQGSMTSATNIRINGGTVLVSASGLACGIGGADRFHGSLGAVSVFVTGGSVTDSSRYGIGSFRPVDPRIVITGGSVKSAAGFTTQPTDGEGNAVYLLKIDNQNSQPVTLDGESYLPVNQNASSPGDTSLYAYVTGESHVVKVGCTTTTWNFDNGSFTAGASSTEHTFSSAWQSNSANHWNICDACGDTVSEEHSLSAHHDETSHWQTCETCGYATDPEPHSFEWVVDREATATEAGSKHEECAACGYAKKAVEIPATGTTEDSSDNSTGSTQNPSTPNKENGKALPATSDSSAAIAAAAIAMGSILIAGGYALNRKSR
;
A
#
# COMPACT_ATOMS: atom_id res chain seq x y z
N MET A 1 -50.48 -36.76 36.73
CA MET A 1 -50.84 -36.26 35.39
C MET A 1 -51.48 -34.89 35.56
N LYS A 2 -50.74 -33.81 35.32
CA LYS A 2 -51.21 -32.41 35.39
C LYS A 2 -51.21 -31.85 33.96
N PHE A 3 -52.36 -31.37 33.54
CA PHE A 3 -52.62 -30.78 32.22
C PHE A 3 -51.88 -29.45 32.06
N GLY A 4 -51.10 -29.31 30.98
CA GLY A 4 -50.48 -28.06 30.57
C GLY A 4 -51.47 -27.17 29.81
N LYS A 5 -51.49 -25.87 30.14
CA LYS A 5 -52.22 -24.81 29.43
C LYS A 5 -51.51 -24.46 28.11
N PRO A 6 -52.21 -24.08 27.04
CA PRO A 6 -51.55 -23.59 25.82
C PRO A 6 -51.13 -22.12 25.99
N LEU A 7 -49.94 -21.78 25.50
CA LEU A 7 -49.47 -20.38 25.34
C LEU A 7 -50.19 -19.73 24.16
N ILE A 8 -50.72 -18.53 24.38
CA ILE A 8 -51.24 -17.63 23.34
C ILE A 8 -50.06 -16.87 22.75
N ALA A 9 -49.87 -16.94 21.44
CA ALA A 9 -48.90 -16.14 20.71
C ALA A 9 -49.42 -14.69 20.57
N ALA A 10 -48.72 -13.72 21.16
CA ALA A 10 -48.96 -12.31 20.93
C ALA A 10 -48.16 -11.85 19.71
N SER A 11 -48.84 -11.38 18.66
CA SER A 11 -48.19 -10.73 17.52
C SER A 11 -47.70 -9.35 17.93
N ALA A 12 -46.39 -9.13 17.96
CA ALA A 12 -45.80 -7.81 18.12
C ALA A 12 -45.88 -7.06 16.78
N LEU A 13 -46.68 -5.99 16.75
CA LEU A 13 -46.70 -5.02 15.66
C LEU A 13 -45.44 -4.14 15.81
N ALA A 14 -44.47 -4.29 14.91
CA ALA A 14 -43.27 -3.45 14.91
C ALA A 14 -43.63 -2.04 14.40
N ALA A 15 -43.71 -1.08 15.31
CA ALA A 15 -43.73 0.33 14.94
C ALA A 15 -42.33 0.73 14.46
N ALA A 16 -42.19 1.04 13.17
CA ALA A 16 -40.96 1.61 12.63
C ALA A 16 -40.75 2.99 13.27
N LEU A 17 -39.80 3.06 14.21
CA LEU A 17 -39.32 4.31 14.78
C LEU A 17 -38.52 5.02 13.67
N LEU A 18 -39.12 6.03 13.04
CA LEU A 18 -38.40 6.97 12.18
C LEU A 18 -37.33 7.67 13.05
N LEU A 19 -36.07 7.24 12.90
CA LEU A 19 -34.94 7.98 13.46
C LEU A 19 -34.94 9.37 12.80
N PRO A 20 -34.82 10.47 13.57
CA PRO A 20 -34.66 11.78 12.98
C PRO A 20 -33.43 11.73 12.06
N ALA A 21 -33.58 12.23 10.83
CA ALA A 21 -32.47 12.35 9.90
C ALA A 21 -31.32 13.07 10.63
N THR A 22 -30.15 12.44 10.66
CA THR A 22 -28.91 13.09 11.08
C THR A 22 -28.82 14.41 10.30
N PRO A 23 -28.70 15.57 10.97
CA PRO A 23 -28.52 16.82 10.25
C PRO A 23 -27.29 16.65 9.34
N ALA A 24 -27.43 17.02 8.07
CA ALA A 24 -26.31 17.02 7.14
C ALA A 24 -25.16 17.81 7.78
N ALA A 25 -23.98 17.19 7.86
CA ALA A 25 -22.79 17.90 8.34
C ALA A 25 -22.64 19.18 7.50
N ALA A 26 -22.41 20.32 8.16
CA ALA A 26 -22.14 21.56 7.45
C ALA A 26 -20.91 21.36 6.57
N GLU A 27 -20.99 21.77 5.30
CA GLU A 27 -19.86 21.72 4.38
C GLU A 27 -18.65 22.47 4.98
N PRO A 28 -17.43 21.95 4.83
CA PRO A 28 -16.25 22.58 5.42
C PRO A 28 -15.99 23.95 4.80
N VAL A 29 -15.53 24.90 5.61
CA VAL A 29 -15.21 26.26 5.15
C VAL A 29 -13.92 26.24 4.35
N THR A 30 -13.97 26.70 3.10
CA THR A 30 -12.81 26.68 2.21
C THR A 30 -12.11 28.05 2.16
N TYR A 31 -10.79 28.03 2.29
CA TYR A 31 -9.91 29.17 2.06
C TYR A 31 -8.91 28.88 0.93
N ASN A 32 -8.53 29.92 0.20
CA ASN A 32 -7.43 29.88 -0.76
C ASN A 32 -6.34 30.85 -0.31
N LEU A 33 -5.11 30.37 -0.13
CA LEU A 33 -3.97 31.19 0.28
C LEU A 33 -3.62 32.27 -0.74
N SER A 34 -3.99 32.08 -2.01
CA SER A 34 -3.86 33.11 -3.04
C SER A 34 -4.63 34.39 -2.68
N ASP A 35 -5.73 34.28 -1.94
CA ASP A 35 -6.60 35.40 -1.59
C ASP A 35 -6.08 36.19 -0.37
N GLY A 36 -5.26 35.58 0.48
CA GLY A 36 -4.75 36.23 1.68
C GLY A 36 -4.36 35.29 2.81
N ASN A 37 -4.13 35.90 3.97
CA ASN A 37 -3.89 35.14 5.21
C ASN A 37 -5.19 34.47 5.66
N VAL A 38 -5.05 33.30 6.28
CA VAL A 38 -6.16 32.52 6.81
C VAL A 38 -6.17 32.65 8.33
N VAL A 39 -7.32 33.02 8.90
CA VAL A 39 -7.54 33.08 10.34
C VAL A 39 -8.74 32.24 10.70
N ILE A 40 -8.52 31.21 11.49
CA ILE A 40 -9.54 30.29 12.00
C ILE A 40 -9.88 30.71 13.42
N SER A 41 -11.11 31.18 13.61
CA SER A 41 -11.58 31.79 14.86
C SER A 41 -12.81 31.10 15.47
N GLN A 42 -13.29 30.03 14.84
CA GLN A 42 -14.45 29.27 15.26
C GLN A 42 -14.16 27.77 15.17
N ASN A 43 -14.85 26.99 15.98
CA ASN A 43 -14.75 25.54 15.91
C ASN A 43 -15.34 25.05 14.59
N GLY A 44 -14.70 24.07 13.95
CA GLY A 44 -15.23 23.48 12.73
C GLY A 44 -14.19 22.83 11.82
N GLU A 45 -14.64 22.56 10.59
CA GLU A 45 -13.84 21.94 9.55
C GLU A 45 -13.49 22.95 8.46
N TYR A 46 -12.24 22.91 8.01
CA TYR A 46 -11.66 23.85 7.08
C TYR A 46 -10.88 23.13 6.00
N VAL A 47 -10.94 23.63 4.76
CA VAL A 47 -10.06 23.21 3.67
C VAL A 47 -9.24 24.40 3.23
N ILE A 48 -7.92 24.26 3.20
CA ILE A 48 -7.00 25.30 2.77
C ILE A 48 -6.29 24.83 1.50
N THR A 49 -6.42 25.63 0.46
CA THR A 49 -5.88 25.39 -0.89
C THR A 49 -4.96 26.54 -1.32
N GLN A 50 -4.27 26.34 -2.44
CA GLN A 50 -3.49 27.35 -3.13
C GLN A 50 -3.58 27.09 -4.64
N ASP A 51 -3.70 28.13 -5.46
CA ASP A 51 -3.89 27.96 -6.92
C ASP A 51 -2.69 27.28 -7.60
N ASP A 52 -1.47 27.68 -7.22
CA ASP A 52 -0.23 27.08 -7.69
C ASP A 52 0.63 26.61 -6.51
N PRO A 53 0.56 25.33 -6.12
CA PRO A 53 1.36 24.78 -5.02
C PRO A 53 2.87 24.75 -5.30
N ASN A 54 3.32 24.99 -6.54
CA ASN A 54 4.74 25.00 -6.87
C ASN A 54 5.41 26.35 -6.62
N THR A 55 4.62 27.41 -6.48
CA THR A 55 5.11 28.78 -6.24
C THR A 55 4.92 29.13 -4.76
N PRO A 56 5.98 29.38 -3.98
CA PRO A 56 5.82 29.73 -2.58
C PRO A 56 5.11 31.08 -2.38
N VAL A 57 4.30 31.17 -1.33
CA VAL A 57 3.66 32.42 -0.88
C VAL A 57 4.10 32.81 0.53
N THR A 58 4.09 34.12 0.83
CA THR A 58 4.37 34.67 2.16
C THR A 58 3.07 34.96 2.92
N LYS A 59 2.26 33.93 3.13
CA LYS A 59 0.96 33.99 3.83
C LYS A 59 1.01 33.23 5.14
N THR A 60 0.03 33.45 6.00
CA THR A 60 -0.07 32.77 7.30
C THR A 60 -1.38 32.02 7.44
N ILE A 61 -1.32 30.86 8.10
CA ILE A 61 -2.48 30.16 8.65
C ILE A 61 -2.42 30.32 10.17
N GLU A 62 -3.45 30.91 10.77
CA GLU A 62 -3.52 31.14 12.21
C GLU A 62 -4.79 30.53 12.80
N VAL A 63 -4.64 29.64 13.78
CA VAL A 63 -5.74 29.09 14.58
C VAL A 63 -5.77 29.82 15.92
N LYS A 64 -6.89 30.49 16.21
CA LYS A 64 -7.04 31.27 17.45
C LYS A 64 -7.14 30.38 18.69
N ALA A 65 -6.89 30.99 19.84
CA ALA A 65 -6.89 30.29 21.11
C ALA A 65 -8.23 29.61 21.37
N ASP A 66 -8.16 28.39 21.90
CA ASP A 66 -9.30 27.58 22.36
C ASP A 66 -10.27 27.16 21.24
N VAL A 67 -9.79 27.18 19.99
CA VAL A 67 -10.53 26.71 18.82
C VAL A 67 -10.23 25.23 18.55
N ASP A 68 -11.29 24.43 18.46
CA ASP A 68 -11.24 23.04 17.97
C ASP A 68 -11.41 23.04 16.45
N ALA A 69 -10.36 22.69 15.70
CA ALA A 69 -10.38 22.78 14.25
C ALA A 69 -9.83 21.53 13.56
N THR A 70 -10.54 21.05 12.55
CA THR A 70 -10.00 20.09 11.57
C THR A 70 -9.68 20.84 10.29
N ILE A 71 -8.41 20.84 9.89
CA ILE A 71 -7.88 21.66 8.80
C ILE A 71 -7.25 20.73 7.77
N THR A 72 -7.90 20.61 6.61
CA THR A 72 -7.35 19.89 5.48
C THR A 72 -6.42 20.79 4.69
N LEU A 73 -5.14 20.43 4.61
CA LEU A 73 -4.17 21.07 3.73
C LEU A 73 -4.14 20.32 2.40
N SER A 74 -4.46 21.03 1.31
CA SER A 74 -4.56 20.47 -0.03
C SER A 74 -3.67 21.23 -1.00
N GLY A 75 -2.37 20.99 -0.91
CA GLY A 75 -1.37 21.60 -1.78
C GLY A 75 -1.06 23.04 -1.37
N VAL A 76 -0.64 23.25 -0.11
CA VAL A 76 -0.21 24.58 0.36
C VAL A 76 1.31 24.73 0.29
N ASN A 77 1.82 25.88 -0.11
CA ASN A 77 3.26 26.15 -0.15
C ASN A 77 3.57 27.54 0.40
N ILE A 78 3.80 27.59 1.71
CA ILE A 78 4.17 28.80 2.43
C ILE A 78 5.67 28.80 2.70
N GLU A 79 6.34 29.87 2.27
CA GLU A 79 7.76 30.10 2.56
C GLU A 79 8.00 31.57 2.84
N PHE A 80 8.47 31.85 4.05
CA PHE A 80 9.01 33.14 4.41
C PHE A 80 10.49 33.24 4.01
N ASP A 81 11.06 34.45 4.06
CA ASP A 81 12.48 34.73 3.93
C ASP A 81 13.20 34.73 5.30
N GLU A 82 14.52 34.58 5.31
CA GLU A 82 15.34 34.58 6.53
C GLU A 82 15.34 35.91 7.29
N ASN A 83 14.80 36.98 6.70
CA ASN A 83 14.61 38.29 7.33
C ASN A 83 13.16 38.56 7.73
N ASP A 84 12.23 37.63 7.50
CA ASP A 84 10.84 37.73 7.96
C ASP A 84 10.72 37.25 9.43
N TRP A 85 11.35 38.00 10.33
CA TRP A 85 11.42 37.66 11.75
C TRP A 85 10.02 37.43 12.34
N HIS A 86 9.87 36.31 13.06
CA HIS A 86 8.63 35.89 13.71
C HIS A 86 7.45 35.58 12.78
N ALA A 87 7.63 35.59 11.45
CA ALA A 87 6.61 35.12 10.54
C ALA A 87 6.46 33.59 10.68
N CYS A 88 5.24 33.16 11.00
CA CYS A 88 4.91 31.75 11.22
C CYS A 88 3.97 31.28 10.11
N ALA A 89 4.38 30.26 9.36
CA ALA A 89 3.60 29.71 8.26
C ALA A 89 2.26 29.14 8.75
N PHE A 90 2.30 28.36 9.84
CA PHE A 90 1.11 27.84 10.49
C PHE A 90 1.27 27.96 12.01
N LYS A 91 0.46 28.83 12.62
CA LYS A 91 0.45 29.04 14.08
C LYS A 91 -0.86 28.56 14.70
N ILE A 92 -0.76 27.69 15.69
CA ILE A 92 -1.81 27.52 16.70
C ILE A 92 -1.46 28.45 17.85
N GLU A 93 -2.40 29.28 18.28
CA GLU A 93 -2.15 30.25 19.36
C GLU A 93 -1.56 29.60 20.61
N ASP A 94 -0.64 30.33 21.23
CA ASP A 94 0.18 29.81 22.32
C ASP A 94 -0.71 29.40 23.51
N ASN A 95 -0.47 28.20 24.05
CA ASN A 95 -1.23 27.62 25.15
C ASN A 95 -2.73 27.39 24.88
N SER A 96 -3.15 27.38 23.60
CA SER A 96 -4.52 27.02 23.22
C SER A 96 -4.94 25.69 23.85
N THR A 97 -6.16 25.65 24.39
CA THR A 97 -6.80 24.43 24.92
C THR A 97 -7.53 23.62 23.85
N GLY A 98 -7.78 24.22 22.68
CA GLY A 98 -8.48 23.58 21.57
C GLY A 98 -7.62 22.54 20.83
N ASP A 99 -8.27 21.45 20.41
CA ASP A 99 -7.65 20.39 19.62
C ASP A 99 -7.61 20.77 18.14
N VAL A 100 -6.45 20.63 17.51
CA VAL A 100 -6.26 20.95 16.09
C VAL A 100 -5.81 19.71 15.35
N THR A 101 -6.61 19.27 14.38
CA THR A 101 -6.28 18.17 13.48
C THR A 101 -5.89 18.73 12.11
N VAL A 102 -4.67 18.48 11.66
CA VAL A 102 -4.19 18.78 10.30
C VAL A 102 -4.30 17.52 9.46
N VAL A 103 -5.18 17.54 8.46
CA VAL A 103 -5.36 16.45 7.49
C VAL A 103 -4.59 16.77 6.21
N LEU A 104 -3.65 15.92 5.83
CA LEU A 104 -2.87 16.05 4.60
C LEU A 104 -3.63 15.36 3.46
N ALA A 105 -4.16 16.15 2.53
CA ALA A 105 -4.96 15.62 1.43
C ALA A 105 -4.12 14.67 0.54
N GLU A 106 -4.72 13.55 0.15
CA GLU A 106 -4.06 12.53 -0.66
C GLU A 106 -3.50 13.10 -1.97
N GLY A 107 -2.30 12.67 -2.33
CA GLY A 107 -1.63 13.11 -3.56
C GLY A 107 -1.16 14.56 -3.55
N THR A 108 -1.31 15.29 -2.42
CA THR A 108 -0.83 16.67 -2.30
C THR A 108 0.46 16.77 -1.49
N ALA A 109 1.28 17.75 -1.85
CA ALA A 109 2.46 18.13 -1.09
C ALA A 109 2.24 19.48 -0.41
N ASN A 110 2.45 19.52 0.90
CA ASN A 110 2.26 20.71 1.71
C ASN A 110 3.61 21.15 2.28
N ARG A 111 3.91 22.45 2.19
CA ARG A 111 5.18 23.00 2.63
C ARG A 111 4.94 24.20 3.53
N LEU A 112 5.46 24.13 4.75
CA LEU A 112 5.34 25.15 5.78
C LEU A 112 6.74 25.56 6.25
N VAL A 113 7.24 26.67 5.70
CA VAL A 113 8.55 27.22 6.07
C VAL A 113 8.40 28.60 6.67
N SER A 114 8.58 28.65 7.98
CA SER A 114 8.50 29.87 8.78
C SER A 114 9.80 30.68 8.70
N GLY A 115 9.68 31.96 9.02
CA GLY A 115 10.82 32.84 9.24
C GLY A 115 11.64 32.46 10.48
N PRO A 116 12.63 33.28 10.85
CA PRO A 116 13.43 33.06 12.05
C PRO A 116 12.57 32.95 13.32
N ASN A 117 12.98 32.03 14.20
CA ASN A 117 12.42 31.88 15.54
C ASN A 117 10.94 31.45 15.62
N ALA A 118 10.38 30.92 14.53
CA ALA A 118 9.08 30.25 14.53
C ALA A 118 9.24 28.83 13.95
N ALA A 119 8.43 27.88 14.43
CA ALA A 119 8.37 26.55 13.81
C ALA A 119 7.56 26.59 12.51
N GLY A 120 7.82 25.67 11.57
CA GLY A 120 7.05 25.57 10.33
C GLY A 120 5.57 25.32 10.61
N LEU A 121 5.31 24.34 11.48
CA LEU A 121 4.02 24.13 12.12
C LEU A 121 4.17 24.34 13.63
N GLN A 122 3.70 25.48 14.11
CA GLN A 122 3.94 25.93 15.48
C GLN A 122 2.79 25.60 16.42
N LYS A 123 3.14 24.88 17.50
CA LYS A 123 2.29 24.60 18.66
C LYS A 123 3.09 24.84 19.93
N ASN A 124 2.90 26.00 20.53
CA ASN A 124 3.47 26.33 21.84
C ASN A 124 2.51 25.95 22.97
N GLY A 125 3.08 25.46 24.08
CA GLY A 125 2.34 25.20 25.31
C GLY A 125 2.92 24.02 26.11
N ALA A 126 2.99 24.16 27.43
CA ALA A 126 3.45 23.11 28.34
C ALA A 126 2.44 22.71 29.43
N GLY A 127 1.34 23.48 29.57
CA GLY A 127 0.31 23.24 30.57
C GLY A 127 -0.39 21.90 30.35
N GLU A 128 -0.93 21.32 31.43
CA GLU A 128 -1.65 20.03 31.35
C GLU A 128 -2.91 20.11 30.47
N ASN A 129 -3.53 21.29 30.37
CA ASN A 129 -4.79 21.51 29.64
C ASN A 129 -4.59 22.00 28.20
N VAL A 130 -3.36 22.07 27.68
CA VAL A 130 -3.16 22.51 26.29
C VAL A 130 -3.69 21.44 25.32
N GLY A 131 -4.38 21.88 24.27
CA GLY A 131 -4.96 20.99 23.28
C GLY A 131 -3.90 20.24 22.47
N THR A 132 -4.35 19.22 21.75
CA THR A 132 -3.53 18.33 20.94
C THR A 132 -3.42 18.84 19.50
N LEU A 133 -2.22 18.84 18.96
CA LEU A 133 -1.99 18.92 17.51
C LEU A 133 -1.91 17.48 16.97
N THR A 134 -2.88 17.10 16.14
CA THR A 134 -2.88 15.81 15.43
C THR A 134 -2.58 16.03 13.95
N ILE A 135 -1.69 15.24 13.36
CA ILE A 135 -1.40 15.25 11.92
C ILE A 135 -1.77 13.88 11.34
N THR A 136 -2.54 13.86 10.26
CA THR A 136 -3.05 12.64 9.63
C THR A 136 -3.23 12.82 8.12
N GLY A 137 -3.77 11.82 7.43
CA GLY A 137 -3.99 11.81 5.99
C GLY A 137 -2.88 11.12 5.21
N ASN A 138 -3.03 11.06 3.88
CA ASN A 138 -2.12 10.35 2.98
C ASN A 138 -1.24 11.29 2.13
N GLY A 139 -1.39 12.60 2.30
CA GLY A 139 -0.52 13.60 1.67
C GLY A 139 0.85 13.72 2.36
N SER A 140 1.66 14.66 1.87
CA SER A 140 2.95 14.99 2.48
C SER A 140 2.97 16.37 3.15
N LEU A 141 3.84 16.50 4.16
CA LEU A 141 4.13 17.75 4.85
C LEU A 141 5.63 17.91 5.02
N TYR A 142 6.18 19.00 4.49
CA TYR A 142 7.50 19.52 4.85
C TYR A 142 7.34 20.69 5.82
N ALA A 143 7.94 20.61 7.00
CA ALA A 143 7.86 21.65 8.02
C ALA A 143 9.26 22.06 8.52
N SER A 144 9.58 23.35 8.39
CA SER A 144 10.87 23.88 8.83
C SER A 144 10.85 25.39 9.09
N THR A 145 12.03 25.93 9.41
CA THR A 145 12.34 27.36 9.47
C THR A 145 13.46 27.64 8.49
N ASN A 146 13.41 28.76 7.78
CA ASN A 146 14.36 29.09 6.71
C ASN A 146 15.73 29.58 7.21
N ASN A 147 15.84 30.04 8.46
CA ASN A 147 17.04 30.71 8.94
C ASN A 147 18.02 29.74 9.63
N PRO A 148 19.25 29.53 9.11
CA PRO A 148 20.26 28.63 9.70
C PRO A 148 20.60 28.87 11.17
N SER A 149 20.38 30.10 11.65
CA SER A 149 20.62 30.54 13.03
C SER A 149 19.36 30.55 13.89
N SER A 150 18.22 30.10 13.36
CA SER A 150 17.00 29.87 14.14
C SER A 150 17.25 28.81 15.22
N PHE A 151 16.39 28.82 16.22
CA PHE A 151 16.42 27.94 17.40
C PHE A 151 15.04 27.29 17.62
N SER A 152 14.33 26.99 16.54
CA SER A 152 12.95 26.51 16.57
C SER A 152 12.82 25.12 15.99
N ALA A 153 11.75 24.43 16.38
CA ALA A 153 11.45 23.12 15.83
C ALA A 153 10.99 23.20 14.36
N GLY A 154 11.00 22.07 13.65
CA GLY A 154 10.28 21.95 12.38
C GLY A 154 8.77 21.92 12.65
N ILE A 155 8.35 20.98 13.49
CA ILE A 155 6.99 20.86 14.05
C ILE A 155 7.09 20.92 15.57
N GLY A 156 6.35 21.85 16.19
CA GLY A 156 6.32 22.01 17.63
C GLY A 156 6.58 23.45 18.06
N SER A 157 7.48 23.70 18.99
CA SER A 157 7.62 25.05 19.55
C SER A 157 8.63 25.94 18.84
N SER A 158 8.37 27.24 18.95
CA SER A 158 9.36 28.29 18.66
C SER A 158 10.51 28.27 19.67
N VAL A 159 11.54 29.08 19.41
CA VAL A 159 12.60 29.37 20.39
C VAL A 159 12.01 29.77 21.76
N ASN A 160 12.67 29.35 22.84
CA ASN A 160 12.32 29.63 24.24
C ASN A 160 10.95 29.14 24.73
N ASN A 161 10.20 28.44 23.88
CA ASN A 161 8.89 27.91 24.23
C ASN A 161 8.94 26.39 24.33
N SER A 162 8.02 25.85 25.11
CA SER A 162 7.78 24.42 25.21
C SER A 162 6.67 23.98 24.26
N THR A 163 6.64 22.69 23.97
CA THR A 163 5.51 22.06 23.32
C THR A 163 5.03 20.83 24.10
N ARG A 164 3.76 20.50 23.90
CA ARG A 164 3.10 19.33 24.46
C ARG A 164 1.97 18.90 23.51
N ASN A 165 1.67 17.60 23.51
CA ASN A 165 0.54 16.98 22.80
C ASN A 165 0.65 17.15 21.29
N ILE A 166 1.65 16.52 20.68
CA ILE A 166 1.78 16.40 19.23
C ILE A 166 1.62 14.93 18.88
N THR A 167 0.68 14.62 18.00
CA THR A 167 0.39 13.25 17.55
C THR A 167 0.47 13.17 16.04
N ILE A 168 1.27 12.24 15.52
CA ILE A 168 1.31 11.90 14.10
C ILE A 168 0.59 10.55 13.93
N GLU A 169 -0.59 10.56 13.34
CA GLU A 169 -1.37 9.36 13.05
C GLU A 169 -1.00 8.76 11.69
N ASN A 170 -0.79 9.61 10.68
CA ASN A 170 -0.40 9.18 9.34
C ASN A 170 0.21 10.34 8.52
N GLY A 171 0.62 10.06 7.28
CA GLY A 171 1.15 11.02 6.32
C GLY A 171 2.63 10.80 6.01
N ASN A 172 3.14 11.51 5.01
CA ASN A 172 4.58 11.58 4.74
C ASN A 172 5.14 12.90 5.30
N ILE A 173 5.73 12.82 6.49
CA ILE A 173 6.17 13.97 7.28
C ILE A 173 7.67 14.11 7.18
N GLU A 174 8.14 15.27 6.72
CA GLU A 174 9.53 15.69 6.79
C GLU A 174 9.62 16.93 7.70
N ALA A 175 10.24 16.79 8.85
CA ALA A 175 10.37 17.88 9.82
C ALA A 175 11.84 18.19 10.11
N PHE A 176 12.24 19.42 9.79
CA PHE A 176 13.62 19.88 9.99
C PHE A 176 13.70 21.02 11.00
N GLY A 177 14.33 20.73 12.14
CA GLY A 177 14.62 21.71 13.19
C GLY A 177 15.96 22.40 12.97
N ARG A 178 15.99 23.72 13.16
CA ARG A 178 17.25 24.47 13.15
C ARG A 178 17.61 24.84 14.57
N ARG A 179 18.63 24.16 15.12
CA ARG A 179 19.02 24.17 16.54
C ARG A 179 17.90 23.83 17.55
N GLY A 180 16.64 23.80 17.14
CA GLY A 180 15.50 23.10 17.76
C GLY A 180 15.33 21.69 17.21
N ALA A 181 14.43 20.92 17.80
CA ALA A 181 14.15 19.54 17.37
C ALA A 181 13.48 19.47 15.99
N GLY A 182 13.60 18.37 15.26
CA GLY A 182 12.77 18.14 14.07
C GLY A 182 11.28 18.20 14.43
N ILE A 183 10.87 17.33 15.37
CA ILE A 183 9.56 17.35 16.03
C ILE A 183 9.78 17.49 17.54
N GLY A 184 9.26 18.56 18.14
CA GLY A 184 9.35 18.80 19.57
C GLY A 184 9.69 20.24 19.93
N ALA A 185 10.63 20.43 20.85
CA ALA A 185 10.92 21.74 21.41
C ALA A 185 11.93 22.55 20.57
N GLY A 186 11.70 23.86 20.50
CA GLY A 186 12.75 24.85 20.23
C GLY A 186 13.80 24.91 21.34
N SER A 187 14.95 25.53 21.06
CA SER A 187 16.04 25.68 22.03
C SER A 187 15.71 26.71 23.11
N ALA A 188 16.26 26.51 24.30
CA ALA A 188 16.25 27.51 25.36
C ALA A 188 17.43 28.49 25.15
N TYR A 189 17.20 29.51 24.32
CA TYR A 189 18.21 30.50 23.93
C TYR A 189 18.39 31.62 24.95
N THR A 190 17.32 32.09 25.59
CA THR A 190 17.37 33.21 26.55
C THR A 190 17.71 32.72 27.95
N GLN A 191 18.49 33.49 28.71
CA GLN A 191 18.83 33.16 30.10
C GLN A 191 17.56 33.02 30.95
N GLY A 192 17.45 31.91 31.69
CA GLY A 192 16.28 31.60 32.52
C GLY A 192 15.08 31.02 31.76
N SER A 193 15.14 30.90 30.43
CA SER A 193 14.10 30.16 29.68
C SER A 193 14.16 28.67 30.02
N MET A 194 12.99 28.03 30.07
CA MET A 194 12.87 26.58 30.22
C MET A 194 11.97 26.03 29.11
N THR A 195 12.52 25.16 28.26
CA THR A 195 11.77 24.48 27.20
C THR A 195 11.50 23.03 27.58
N SER A 196 10.47 22.40 27.02
CA SER A 196 10.13 20.98 27.25
C SER A 196 9.39 20.44 26.03
N ALA A 197 9.46 19.14 25.81
CA ALA A 197 8.79 18.45 24.70
C ALA A 197 8.11 17.19 25.21
N THR A 198 6.89 17.32 25.72
CA THR A 198 6.18 16.20 26.34
C THR A 198 5.05 15.68 25.46
N ASN A 199 4.76 14.39 25.57
CA ASN A 199 3.61 13.78 24.90
C ASN A 199 3.68 13.87 23.37
N ILE A 200 4.87 13.62 22.81
CA ILE A 200 5.07 13.51 21.36
C ILE A 200 4.80 12.07 20.96
N ARG A 201 3.78 11.83 20.13
CA ARG A 201 3.34 10.50 19.69
C ARG A 201 3.50 10.34 18.19
N ILE A 202 4.05 9.20 17.78
CA ILE A 202 4.08 8.73 16.40
C ILE A 202 3.36 7.38 16.37
N ASN A 203 2.15 7.36 15.80
CA ASN A 203 1.31 6.18 15.71
C ASN A 203 1.35 5.54 14.32
N GLY A 204 1.72 6.32 13.29
CA GLY A 204 1.76 5.84 11.92
C GLY A 204 2.45 6.81 10.96
N GLY A 205 2.33 6.53 9.67
CA GLY A 205 2.93 7.33 8.60
C GLY A 205 4.42 7.06 8.38
N THR A 206 4.97 7.85 7.46
CA THR A 206 6.40 7.93 7.16
C THR A 206 6.92 9.23 7.77
N VAL A 207 7.86 9.14 8.71
CA VAL A 207 8.33 10.29 9.48
C VAL A 207 9.84 10.41 9.36
N LEU A 208 10.29 11.42 8.61
CA LEU A 208 11.69 11.78 8.44
C LEU A 208 11.97 13.02 9.27
N VAL A 209 12.91 12.90 10.20
CA VAL A 209 13.31 14.01 11.05
C VAL A 209 14.80 14.26 10.96
N SER A 210 15.13 15.54 11.08
CA SER A 210 16.51 15.99 11.17
C SER A 210 16.57 17.27 12.00
N ALA A 211 17.69 17.48 12.67
CA ALA A 211 17.96 18.68 13.43
C ALA A 211 19.42 19.10 13.25
N SER A 212 19.64 20.41 13.08
CA SER A 212 20.98 20.97 13.06
C SER A 212 21.47 21.37 14.46
N GLY A 213 22.78 21.48 14.64
CA GLY A 213 23.37 21.92 15.90
C GLY A 213 23.28 20.86 17.00
N LEU A 214 22.85 21.28 18.19
CA LEU A 214 22.83 20.49 19.42
C LEU A 214 21.38 20.09 19.77
N ALA A 215 20.68 19.45 18.84
CA ALA A 215 19.27 19.08 18.97
C ALA A 215 18.99 17.65 18.50
N CYS A 216 17.90 17.08 19.02
CA CYS A 216 17.39 15.75 18.68
C CYS A 216 16.44 15.82 17.48
N GLY A 217 16.29 14.73 16.74
CA GLY A 217 15.30 14.65 15.67
C GLY A 217 13.89 14.70 16.23
N ILE A 218 13.63 13.94 17.30
CA ILE A 218 12.38 13.97 18.05
C ILE A 218 12.70 14.23 19.53
N GLY A 219 12.03 15.22 20.12
CA GLY A 219 12.13 15.54 21.54
C GLY A 219 12.69 16.94 21.80
N GLY A 220 13.81 17.01 22.53
CA GLY A 220 14.38 18.24 23.05
C GLY A 220 15.57 18.80 22.27
N ALA A 221 15.85 20.07 22.51
CA ALA A 221 16.96 20.81 21.91
C ALA A 221 17.90 21.43 22.96
N ASP A 222 18.96 22.09 22.50
CA ASP A 222 19.99 22.68 23.35
C ASP A 222 19.46 23.73 24.36
N ARG A 223 20.24 23.87 25.43
CA ARG A 223 20.17 24.88 26.47
C ARG A 223 21.38 25.81 26.35
N PHE A 224 21.34 26.77 25.44
CA PHE A 224 22.45 27.74 25.32
C PHE A 224 22.62 28.54 26.61
N HIS A 225 21.52 29.12 27.11
CA HIS A 225 21.52 29.92 28.35
C HIS A 225 20.40 29.51 29.32
N GLY A 226 19.48 28.62 28.91
CA GLY A 226 18.33 28.21 29.69
C GLY A 226 18.41 26.77 30.23
N SER A 227 17.23 26.17 30.43
CA SER A 227 17.03 24.80 30.88
C SER A 227 16.12 24.03 29.91
N LEU A 228 16.25 22.71 29.87
CA LEU A 228 15.32 21.80 29.21
C LEU A 228 14.66 20.97 30.33
N GLY A 229 13.35 20.96 30.33
CA GLY A 229 12.51 20.21 31.25
C GLY A 229 12.28 18.79 30.77
N ALA A 230 11.12 18.25 31.14
CA ALA A 230 10.72 16.90 30.76
C ALA A 230 10.63 16.73 29.24
N VAL A 231 11.02 15.55 28.79
CA VAL A 231 10.86 15.10 27.41
C VAL A 231 10.19 13.73 27.42
N SER A 232 9.14 13.55 26.62
CA SER A 232 8.52 12.24 26.44
C SER A 232 8.08 11.99 25.00
N VAL A 233 8.53 10.85 24.47
CA VAL A 233 8.32 10.40 23.08
C VAL A 233 7.74 8.99 23.11
N PHE A 234 6.71 8.77 22.30
CA PHE A 234 6.02 7.49 22.18
C PHE A 234 5.95 7.12 20.69
N VAL A 235 6.41 5.93 20.34
CA VAL A 235 6.29 5.39 18.98
C VAL A 235 5.52 4.07 19.06
N THR A 236 4.35 4.02 18.45
CA THR A 236 3.48 2.83 18.42
C THR A 236 3.35 2.25 17.02
N GLY A 237 3.73 2.99 15.98
CA GLY A 237 3.70 2.56 14.60
C GLY A 237 4.43 3.51 13.65
N GLY A 238 4.33 3.23 12.35
CA GLY A 238 4.96 4.04 11.29
C GLY A 238 6.43 3.72 11.02
N SER A 239 6.96 4.30 9.95
CA SER A 239 8.37 4.23 9.57
C SER A 239 9.06 5.53 9.97
N VAL A 240 9.89 5.49 11.01
CA VAL A 240 10.56 6.66 11.58
C VAL A 240 12.05 6.60 11.24
N THR A 241 12.54 7.62 10.55
CA THR A 241 13.97 7.81 10.28
C THR A 241 14.46 9.12 10.89
N ASP A 242 15.45 9.03 11.77
CA ASP A 242 16.15 10.16 12.34
C ASP A 242 17.62 10.20 11.89
N SER A 243 18.00 11.35 11.34
CA SER A 243 19.34 11.65 10.83
C SER A 243 20.11 12.65 11.73
N SER A 244 19.53 13.04 12.86
CA SER A 244 20.06 14.05 13.76
C SER A 244 21.26 13.53 14.57
N ARG A 245 22.13 14.47 14.96
CA ARG A 245 23.35 14.14 15.72
C ARG A 245 23.08 13.54 17.10
N TYR A 246 21.93 13.82 17.70
CA TYR A 246 21.57 13.38 19.06
C TYR A 246 20.38 12.42 19.10
N GLY A 247 19.95 11.92 17.95
CA GLY A 247 18.95 10.88 17.90
C GLY A 247 17.59 11.36 18.43
N ILE A 248 16.86 10.42 19.04
CA ILE A 248 15.56 10.64 19.68
C ILE A 248 15.75 10.79 21.19
N GLY A 249 15.18 11.83 21.78
CA GLY A 249 15.27 12.12 23.22
C GLY A 249 15.66 13.57 23.49
N SER A 250 16.77 13.80 24.18
CA SER A 250 17.16 15.14 24.66
C SER A 250 18.67 15.40 24.64
N PHE A 251 19.05 16.63 24.30
CA PHE A 251 20.43 17.09 24.47
C PHE A 251 20.74 17.41 25.95
N ARG A 252 21.73 16.71 26.55
CA ARG A 252 22.24 16.84 27.95
C ARG A 252 21.30 16.26 29.05
N PRO A 253 21.73 16.10 30.33
CA PRO A 253 21.13 15.13 31.25
C PRO A 253 19.79 15.60 31.78
N VAL A 254 18.76 15.36 31.00
CA VAL A 254 17.45 14.95 31.49
C VAL A 254 17.29 13.49 31.07
N ASP A 255 16.58 12.71 31.87
CA ASP A 255 16.22 11.35 31.51
C ASP A 255 14.88 11.43 30.76
N PRO A 256 14.88 11.48 29.41
CA PRO A 256 13.61 11.50 28.67
C PRO A 256 12.88 10.18 28.89
N ARG A 257 11.55 10.20 28.83
CA ARG A 257 10.77 8.97 28.75
C ARG A 257 10.58 8.62 27.27
N ILE A 258 11.23 7.56 26.81
CA ILE A 258 11.10 7.07 25.43
C ILE A 258 10.41 5.72 25.49
N VAL A 259 9.24 5.62 24.85
CA VAL A 259 8.45 4.39 24.77
C VAL A 259 8.31 3.97 23.31
N ILE A 260 8.64 2.72 23.01
CA ILE A 260 8.49 2.15 21.67
C ILE A 260 7.79 0.80 21.81
N THR A 261 6.61 0.69 21.22
CA THR A 261 5.79 -0.54 21.24
C THR A 261 5.49 -1.07 19.84
N GLY A 262 5.92 -0.36 18.80
CA GLY A 262 5.71 -0.74 17.41
C GLY A 262 6.39 0.22 16.44
N GLY A 263 6.16 0.00 15.15
CA GLY A 263 6.79 0.76 14.08
C GLY A 263 8.21 0.30 13.75
N SER A 264 8.80 0.91 12.73
CA SER A 264 10.19 0.69 12.37
C SER A 264 10.97 1.97 12.64
N VAL A 265 11.89 1.95 13.61
CA VAL A 265 12.59 3.16 14.07
C VAL A 265 14.08 3.07 13.77
N LYS A 266 14.57 3.92 12.88
CA LYS A 266 15.98 4.01 12.54
C LYS A 266 16.50 5.37 12.98
N SER A 267 17.37 5.38 13.99
CA SER A 267 18.05 6.59 14.45
C SER A 267 19.55 6.40 14.34
N ALA A 268 20.22 7.26 13.56
CA ALA A 268 21.66 7.15 13.33
C ALA A 268 22.49 7.32 14.61
N ALA A 269 22.02 8.15 15.54
CA ALA A 269 22.66 8.38 16.83
C ALA A 269 21.99 7.60 17.98
N GLY A 270 20.96 6.80 17.68
CA GLY A 270 20.21 6.02 18.66
C GLY A 270 19.28 6.88 19.52
N PHE A 271 19.22 6.57 20.82
CA PHE A 271 18.38 7.23 21.80
C PHE A 271 19.24 7.76 22.93
N THR A 272 18.83 8.86 23.53
CA THR A 272 19.58 9.45 24.65
C THR A 272 19.32 8.74 25.99
N THR A 273 18.32 7.85 26.03
CA THR A 273 18.09 6.88 27.11
C THR A 273 17.67 5.54 26.52
N GLN A 274 17.69 4.47 27.31
CA GLN A 274 17.15 3.18 26.91
C GLN A 274 15.62 3.30 26.69
N PRO A 275 15.09 3.01 25.49
CA PRO A 275 13.65 2.97 25.27
C PRO A 275 13.00 1.81 26.04
N THR A 276 11.71 1.96 26.37
CA THR A 276 10.91 0.92 27.04
C THR A 276 9.62 0.58 26.30
N ASP A 277 8.97 -0.51 26.70
CA ASP A 277 7.67 -0.99 26.16
C ASP A 277 6.44 -0.29 26.76
N GLY A 278 6.63 0.76 27.57
CA GLY A 278 5.55 1.49 28.24
C GLY A 278 5.15 0.91 29.60
N GLU A 279 5.43 -0.37 29.86
CA GLU A 279 5.36 -0.99 31.19
C GLU A 279 6.65 -0.76 31.99
N GLY A 280 7.71 -0.35 31.30
CA GLY A 280 9.00 0.02 31.89
C GLY A 280 10.10 -1.00 31.63
N ASN A 281 9.81 -2.07 30.88
CA ASN A 281 10.82 -3.03 30.47
C ASN A 281 11.64 -2.43 29.32
N ALA A 282 12.96 -2.60 29.37
CA ALA A 282 13.85 -2.13 28.33
C ALA A 282 13.61 -2.87 27.00
N VAL A 283 13.58 -2.13 25.90
CA VAL A 283 13.47 -2.69 24.54
C VAL A 283 14.75 -2.45 23.73
N TYR A 284 15.11 -3.40 22.89
CA TYR A 284 16.37 -3.45 22.16
C TYR A 284 16.11 -3.60 20.66
N LEU A 285 17.04 -3.08 19.85
CA LEU A 285 16.92 -3.14 18.40
C LEU A 285 17.04 -4.58 17.90
N LEU A 286 15.98 -5.08 17.31
CA LEU A 286 15.95 -6.27 16.48
C LEU A 286 15.89 -5.83 15.01
N LYS A 287 17.02 -5.92 14.32
CA LYS A 287 17.13 -5.58 12.90
C LYS A 287 16.86 -6.83 12.05
N ILE A 288 15.86 -6.77 11.18
CA ILE A 288 15.43 -7.89 10.32
C ILE A 288 15.58 -7.46 8.86
N ASP A 289 16.24 -8.26 8.03
CA ASP A 289 16.34 -7.97 6.59
C ASP A 289 15.09 -8.46 5.86
N ASN A 290 14.43 -7.58 5.09
CA ASN A 290 13.20 -7.89 4.35
C ASN A 290 13.21 -7.28 2.94
N GLN A 291 14.14 -7.77 2.11
CA GLN A 291 14.42 -7.26 0.75
C GLN A 291 13.19 -7.18 -0.15
N ASN A 292 12.25 -8.12 0.01
CA ASN A 292 11.09 -8.25 -0.87
C ASN A 292 9.81 -7.63 -0.29
N SER A 293 9.92 -6.88 0.82
CA SER A 293 8.75 -6.31 1.54
C SER A 293 7.69 -7.37 1.87
N GLN A 294 8.14 -8.58 2.23
CA GLN A 294 7.25 -9.67 2.60
C GLN A 294 6.54 -9.35 3.92
N PRO A 295 5.35 -9.93 4.17
CA PRO A 295 4.68 -9.83 5.46
C PRO A 295 5.59 -10.27 6.59
N VAL A 296 5.54 -9.54 7.71
CA VAL A 296 6.31 -9.84 8.91
C VAL A 296 5.35 -10.15 10.05
N THR A 297 5.61 -11.22 10.79
CA THR A 297 5.03 -11.43 12.12
C THR A 297 6.11 -11.47 13.19
N LEU A 298 5.85 -10.83 14.33
CA LEU A 298 6.67 -10.88 15.53
C LEU A 298 5.86 -11.62 16.60
N ASP A 299 6.40 -12.73 17.11
CA ASP A 299 5.76 -13.60 18.12
C ASP A 299 4.34 -14.03 17.75
N GLY A 300 4.09 -14.22 16.45
CA GLY A 300 2.81 -14.64 15.88
C GLY A 300 1.87 -13.49 15.51
N GLU A 301 2.16 -12.26 15.93
CA GLU A 301 1.35 -11.08 15.63
C GLU A 301 1.87 -10.34 14.39
N SER A 302 0.97 -9.81 13.57
CA SER A 302 1.36 -9.03 12.38
C SER A 302 2.11 -7.76 12.78
N TYR A 303 3.22 -7.47 12.09
CA TYR A 303 4.06 -6.31 12.37
C TYR A 303 4.04 -5.33 11.20
N LEU A 304 3.80 -4.05 11.49
CA LEU A 304 3.83 -2.97 10.52
C LEU A 304 4.65 -1.77 11.03
N PRO A 305 5.38 -1.08 10.13
CA PRO A 305 5.63 -1.44 8.73
C PRO A 305 6.58 -2.65 8.64
N VAL A 306 6.68 -3.25 7.45
CA VAL A 306 7.50 -4.45 7.22
C VAL A 306 8.97 -4.16 6.90
N ASN A 307 9.33 -2.89 6.65
CA ASN A 307 10.68 -2.39 6.41
C ASN A 307 10.75 -0.85 6.51
N GLN A 308 11.94 -0.29 6.29
CA GLN A 308 12.21 1.15 6.27
C GLN A 308 12.14 1.82 4.89
N ASN A 309 11.79 1.11 3.82
CA ASN A 309 11.95 1.63 2.47
C ASN A 309 11.14 2.91 2.22
N ALA A 310 9.99 3.06 2.91
CA ALA A 310 9.16 4.25 2.84
C ALA A 310 9.87 5.51 3.37
N SER A 311 10.57 5.42 4.51
CA SER A 311 11.28 6.56 5.11
C SER A 311 12.76 6.68 4.72
N SER A 312 13.35 5.59 4.22
CA SER A 312 14.73 5.50 3.76
C SER A 312 14.76 4.68 2.47
N PRO A 313 14.53 5.30 1.30
CA PRO A 313 14.50 4.58 0.02
C PRO A 313 15.74 3.70 -0.19
N GLY A 314 15.53 2.41 -0.47
CA GLY A 314 16.57 1.40 -0.61
C GLY A 314 16.95 0.67 0.68
N ASP A 315 16.48 1.11 1.85
CA ASP A 315 16.64 0.38 3.11
C ASP A 315 15.48 -0.59 3.31
N THR A 316 15.72 -1.85 2.96
CA THR A 316 14.72 -2.92 3.05
C THR A 316 14.71 -3.61 4.41
N SER A 317 15.47 -3.14 5.40
CA SER A 317 15.46 -3.73 6.73
C SER A 317 14.33 -3.16 7.58
N LEU A 318 13.79 -3.97 8.49
CA LEU A 318 12.90 -3.59 9.58
C LEU A 318 13.75 -3.34 10.85
N TYR A 319 13.46 -2.25 11.56
CA TYR A 319 14.14 -1.85 12.79
C TYR A 319 13.14 -1.86 13.95
N ALA A 320 12.79 -3.05 14.42
CA ALA A 320 11.85 -3.25 15.53
C ALA A 320 12.56 -3.08 16.88
N TYR A 321 11.86 -2.54 17.88
CA TYR A 321 12.34 -2.51 19.26
C TYR A 321 11.46 -3.42 20.12
N VAL A 322 12.08 -4.46 20.69
CA VAL A 322 11.39 -5.54 21.41
C VAL A 322 12.11 -5.84 22.74
N THR A 323 11.44 -6.50 23.69
CA THR A 323 11.99 -6.74 25.03
C THR A 323 13.25 -7.62 24.99
N GLY A 324 14.01 -7.67 26.09
CA GLY A 324 15.24 -8.48 26.19
C GLY A 324 14.99 -9.99 26.35
N GLU A 325 14.00 -10.54 25.64
CA GLU A 325 13.64 -11.96 25.65
C GLU A 325 13.89 -12.59 24.27
N SER A 326 13.76 -13.92 24.15
CA SER A 326 13.86 -14.55 22.83
C SER A 326 12.56 -14.35 22.06
N HIS A 327 12.66 -13.97 20.78
CA HIS A 327 11.52 -13.68 19.92
C HIS A 327 11.48 -14.60 18.70
N VAL A 328 10.29 -14.82 18.14
CA VAL A 328 10.10 -15.57 16.90
C VAL A 328 9.64 -14.61 15.82
N VAL A 329 10.44 -14.47 14.76
CA VAL A 329 10.12 -13.60 13.62
C VAL A 329 9.81 -14.48 12.42
N LYS A 330 8.68 -14.23 11.76
CA LYS A 330 8.40 -14.79 10.44
C LYS A 330 8.46 -13.70 9.39
N VAL A 331 9.27 -13.88 8.34
CA VAL A 331 9.33 -13.02 7.15
C VAL A 331 8.89 -13.88 5.97
N GLY A 332 7.72 -13.57 5.41
CA GLY A 332 7.10 -14.39 4.38
C GLY A 332 6.89 -15.83 4.83
N CYS A 333 7.51 -16.79 4.12
CA CYS A 333 7.40 -18.23 4.42
C CYS A 333 8.57 -18.73 5.34
N THR A 334 9.47 -17.84 5.82
CA THR A 334 10.64 -18.18 6.68
C THR A 334 10.44 -17.72 8.13
N THR A 335 10.58 -18.65 9.07
CA THR A 335 10.53 -18.41 10.52
C THR A 335 11.93 -18.50 11.12
N THR A 336 12.31 -17.54 11.95
CA THR A 336 13.60 -17.48 12.63
C THR A 336 13.42 -17.13 14.11
N THR A 337 14.02 -17.92 15.00
CA THR A 337 14.14 -17.56 16.42
C THR A 337 15.30 -16.59 16.60
N TRP A 338 15.08 -15.50 17.32
CA TRP A 338 16.09 -14.51 17.67
C TRP A 338 16.39 -14.59 19.16
N ASN A 339 17.62 -14.93 19.49
CA ASN A 339 18.07 -15.07 20.87
C ASN A 339 18.67 -13.75 21.33
N PHE A 340 18.23 -13.28 22.51
CA PHE A 340 18.78 -12.10 23.15
C PHE A 340 19.97 -12.46 24.03
N ASP A 341 21.09 -11.79 23.84
CA ASP A 341 22.23 -11.84 24.75
C ASP A 341 22.88 -10.46 24.88
N ASN A 342 23.08 -10.03 26.14
CA ASN A 342 23.78 -8.83 26.53
C ASN A 342 23.46 -7.57 25.68
N GLY A 343 22.18 -7.28 25.45
CA GLY A 343 21.74 -6.07 24.73
C GLY A 343 21.65 -6.20 23.22
N SER A 344 21.85 -7.40 22.66
CA SER A 344 21.83 -7.64 21.22
C SER A 344 21.12 -8.93 20.84
N PHE A 345 20.57 -8.96 19.64
CA PHE A 345 19.90 -10.12 19.07
C PHE A 345 20.79 -10.86 18.08
N THR A 346 20.75 -12.20 18.13
CA THR A 346 21.38 -13.07 17.15
C THR A 346 20.37 -14.04 16.58
N ALA A 347 20.44 -14.29 15.26
CA ALA A 347 19.60 -15.28 14.61
C ALA A 347 20.00 -16.69 15.06
N GLY A 348 19.00 -17.44 15.53
CA GLY A 348 19.11 -18.84 15.96
C GLY A 348 18.56 -19.79 14.91
N ALA A 349 17.76 -20.76 15.35
CA ALA A 349 17.13 -21.73 14.47
C ALA A 349 16.22 -21.04 13.45
N SER A 350 16.27 -21.49 12.20
CA SER A 350 15.45 -20.99 11.11
C SER A 350 14.86 -22.16 10.32
N SER A 351 13.61 -22.00 9.89
CA SER A 351 12.91 -22.95 9.02
C SER A 351 12.10 -22.20 7.97
N THR A 352 11.93 -22.81 6.80
CA THR A 352 11.11 -22.26 5.72
C THR A 352 10.03 -23.28 5.39
N GLU A 353 8.78 -22.86 5.49
CA GLU A 353 7.61 -23.70 5.22
C GLU A 353 6.64 -22.94 4.32
N HIS A 354 6.42 -23.48 3.12
CA HIS A 354 5.46 -22.91 2.18
C HIS A 354 4.07 -23.46 2.45
N THR A 355 3.09 -22.56 2.49
CA THR A 355 1.68 -22.91 2.38
C THR A 355 1.17 -22.29 1.08
N PHE A 356 0.96 -23.14 0.07
CA PHE A 356 0.45 -22.72 -1.23
C PHE A 356 -1.08 -22.60 -1.17
N SER A 357 -1.62 -21.71 -2.01
CA SER A 357 -3.07 -21.52 -2.10
C SER A 357 -3.78 -22.83 -2.50
N SER A 358 -5.08 -22.96 -2.21
CA SER A 358 -5.85 -24.11 -2.68
C SER A 358 -6.26 -24.01 -4.16
N ALA A 359 -6.13 -22.84 -4.78
CA ALA A 359 -6.57 -22.57 -6.14
C ALA A 359 -5.36 -22.53 -7.09
N TRP A 360 -5.28 -23.49 -8.00
CA TRP A 360 -4.26 -23.51 -9.05
C TRP A 360 -4.58 -22.49 -10.14
N GLN A 361 -3.56 -21.72 -10.54
CA GLN A 361 -3.58 -20.90 -11.75
C GLN A 361 -3.18 -21.79 -12.94
N SER A 362 -3.68 -21.50 -14.14
CA SER A 362 -3.32 -22.27 -15.34
C SER A 362 -3.33 -21.43 -16.62
N ASN A 363 -2.55 -21.89 -17.60
CA ASN A 363 -2.58 -21.41 -18.98
C ASN A 363 -2.44 -22.61 -19.94
N SER A 364 -2.22 -22.37 -21.23
CA SER A 364 -2.10 -23.47 -22.21
C SER A 364 -0.81 -24.31 -22.09
N ALA A 365 0.22 -23.82 -21.41
CA ALA A 365 1.48 -24.53 -21.22
C ALA A 365 1.47 -25.35 -19.92
N ASN A 366 1.10 -24.74 -18.80
CA ASN A 366 1.21 -25.35 -17.48
C ASN A 366 0.21 -24.80 -16.46
N HIS A 367 0.29 -25.31 -15.24
CA HIS A 367 -0.40 -24.76 -14.08
C HIS A 367 0.59 -24.47 -12.95
N TRP A 368 0.28 -23.47 -12.13
CA TRP A 368 1.12 -23.07 -11.01
C TRP A 368 0.31 -22.66 -9.79
N ASN A 369 0.97 -22.77 -8.64
CA ASN A 369 0.44 -22.36 -7.35
C ASN A 369 1.40 -21.38 -6.68
N ILE A 370 0.88 -20.46 -5.88
CA ILE A 370 1.63 -19.31 -5.32
C ILE A 370 1.59 -19.37 -3.78
N CYS A 371 2.72 -19.22 -3.08
CA CYS A 371 2.77 -19.07 -1.60
C CYS A 371 2.21 -17.68 -1.30
N ASP A 372 1.06 -17.57 -0.65
CA ASP A 372 0.45 -16.26 -0.33
C ASP A 372 1.35 -15.39 0.55
N ALA A 373 2.26 -16.00 1.33
CA ALA A 373 3.15 -15.28 2.24
C ALA A 373 4.48 -14.85 1.61
N CYS A 374 5.03 -15.53 0.59
CA CYS A 374 6.32 -15.14 -0.01
C CYS A 374 6.27 -14.84 -1.52
N GLY A 375 5.21 -15.24 -2.21
CA GLY A 375 5.08 -15.12 -3.66
C GLY A 375 5.78 -16.21 -4.46
N ASP A 376 6.47 -17.17 -3.82
CA ASP A 376 7.12 -18.27 -4.54
C ASP A 376 6.10 -19.11 -5.28
N THR A 377 6.50 -19.60 -6.45
CA THR A 377 5.63 -20.38 -7.33
C THR A 377 6.15 -21.80 -7.49
N VAL A 378 5.23 -22.75 -7.46
CA VAL A 378 5.47 -24.12 -7.92
C VAL A 378 4.67 -24.32 -9.19
N SER A 379 5.32 -24.80 -10.25
CA SER A 379 4.68 -25.02 -11.56
C SER A 379 4.84 -26.47 -11.99
N GLU A 380 3.78 -27.03 -12.54
CA GLU A 380 3.77 -28.37 -13.11
C GLU A 380 3.16 -28.31 -14.51
N GLU A 381 3.75 -29.07 -15.44
CA GLU A 381 3.19 -29.24 -16.78
C GLU A 381 1.85 -29.97 -16.71
N HIS A 382 0.98 -29.75 -17.70
CA HIS A 382 -0.31 -30.43 -17.72
C HIS A 382 -0.16 -31.95 -17.88
N SER A 383 -0.77 -32.70 -16.96
CA SER A 383 -1.15 -34.09 -17.22
C SER A 383 -2.55 -34.10 -17.82
N LEU A 384 -2.62 -34.23 -19.15
CA LEU A 384 -3.87 -34.12 -19.92
C LEU A 384 -4.57 -35.48 -20.09
N SER A 385 -5.78 -35.61 -19.56
CA SER A 385 -6.71 -36.72 -19.76
C SER A 385 -7.54 -36.48 -21.02
N ALA A 386 -7.68 -37.50 -21.89
CA ALA A 386 -8.46 -37.40 -23.13
C ALA A 386 -9.96 -37.64 -22.90
N HIS A 387 -10.80 -36.86 -23.57
CA HIS A 387 -12.26 -36.93 -23.54
C HIS A 387 -12.84 -36.82 -24.95
N HIS A 388 -14.05 -37.33 -25.15
CA HIS A 388 -14.79 -37.19 -26.39
C HIS A 388 -16.30 -37.28 -26.16
N ASP A 389 -17.06 -36.71 -27.08
CA ASP A 389 -18.51 -36.87 -27.21
C ASP A 389 -18.91 -37.12 -28.67
N GLU A 390 -20.20 -37.01 -29.01
CA GLU A 390 -20.68 -37.25 -30.39
C GLU A 390 -20.18 -36.20 -31.42
N THR A 391 -19.73 -35.03 -30.95
CA THR A 391 -19.42 -33.86 -31.78
C THR A 391 -17.92 -33.58 -31.88
N SER A 392 -17.16 -33.83 -30.81
CA SER A 392 -15.74 -33.43 -30.70
C SER A 392 -14.95 -34.28 -29.70
N HIS A 393 -13.64 -34.08 -29.68
CA HIS A 393 -12.73 -34.59 -28.64
C HIS A 393 -11.86 -33.47 -28.09
N TRP A 394 -11.52 -33.54 -26.81
CA TRP A 394 -10.71 -32.55 -26.11
C TRP A 394 -9.88 -33.22 -25.02
N GLN A 395 -8.96 -32.48 -24.42
CA GLN A 395 -8.20 -32.95 -23.27
C GLN A 395 -8.42 -32.02 -22.08
N THR A 396 -8.38 -32.56 -20.87
CA THR A 396 -8.48 -31.78 -19.63
C THR A 396 -7.36 -32.10 -18.65
N CYS A 397 -6.95 -31.12 -17.86
CA CYS A 397 -6.08 -31.32 -16.71
C CYS A 397 -6.94 -31.37 -15.44
N GLU A 398 -6.96 -32.53 -14.77
CA GLU A 398 -7.77 -32.72 -13.55
C GLU A 398 -7.27 -31.88 -12.36
N THR A 399 -5.97 -31.53 -12.34
CA THR A 399 -5.36 -30.74 -11.26
C THR A 399 -5.86 -29.29 -11.25
N CYS A 400 -5.96 -28.66 -12.42
CA CYS A 400 -6.26 -27.23 -12.54
C CYS A 400 -7.53 -26.91 -13.32
N GLY A 401 -8.20 -27.91 -13.89
CA GLY A 401 -9.39 -27.75 -14.70
C GLY A 401 -9.15 -27.15 -16.09
N TYR A 402 -7.89 -26.95 -16.51
CA TYR A 402 -7.58 -26.51 -17.87
C TYR A 402 -8.15 -27.50 -18.89
N ALA A 403 -8.75 -26.99 -19.97
CA ALA A 403 -9.25 -27.78 -21.07
C ALA A 403 -8.71 -27.23 -22.38
N THR A 404 -8.30 -28.12 -23.29
CA THR A 404 -8.00 -27.73 -24.67
C THR A 404 -9.30 -27.39 -25.39
N ASP A 405 -9.20 -26.59 -26.45
CA ASP A 405 -10.34 -26.35 -27.33
C ASP A 405 -10.85 -27.68 -27.91
N PRO A 406 -12.17 -27.92 -27.95
CA PRO A 406 -12.72 -29.12 -28.55
C PRO A 406 -12.44 -29.18 -30.05
N GLU A 407 -11.86 -30.29 -30.50
CA GLU A 407 -11.57 -30.54 -31.91
C GLU A 407 -12.67 -31.44 -32.50
N PRO A 408 -13.31 -31.04 -33.61
CA PRO A 408 -14.33 -31.86 -34.25
C PRO A 408 -13.71 -33.17 -34.78
N HIS A 409 -14.49 -34.24 -34.76
CA HIS A 409 -14.04 -35.53 -35.27
C HIS A 409 -13.74 -35.50 -36.77
N SER A 410 -12.63 -36.14 -37.16
CA SER A 410 -12.34 -36.51 -38.55
C SER A 410 -12.59 -38.00 -38.73
N PHE A 411 -13.71 -38.32 -39.38
CA PHE A 411 -14.20 -39.70 -39.50
C PHE A 411 -13.72 -40.39 -40.77
N GLU A 412 -13.36 -41.67 -40.64
CA GLU A 412 -13.09 -42.56 -41.77
C GLU A 412 -14.02 -43.78 -41.73
N TRP A 413 -14.36 -44.32 -42.91
CA TRP A 413 -15.23 -45.50 -43.01
C TRP A 413 -14.45 -46.78 -42.76
N VAL A 414 -14.89 -47.56 -41.76
CA VAL A 414 -14.39 -48.90 -41.43
C VAL A 414 -15.45 -49.93 -41.81
N VAL A 415 -15.08 -50.91 -42.64
CA VAL A 415 -15.97 -52.03 -42.98
C VAL A 415 -15.91 -53.07 -41.87
N ASP A 416 -17.03 -53.24 -41.16
CA ASP A 416 -17.17 -54.24 -40.10
C ASP A 416 -17.36 -55.64 -40.69
N ARG A 417 -18.14 -55.70 -41.77
CA ARG A 417 -18.49 -56.94 -42.45
C ARG A 417 -18.74 -56.65 -43.92
N GLU A 418 -17.97 -57.32 -44.77
CA GLU A 418 -18.15 -57.24 -46.22
C GLU A 418 -19.56 -57.68 -46.63
N ALA A 419 -20.15 -56.96 -47.59
CA ALA A 419 -21.40 -57.39 -48.20
C ALA A 419 -21.13 -58.57 -49.16
N THR A 420 -22.01 -59.56 -49.14
CA THR A 420 -21.97 -60.68 -50.08
C THR A 420 -23.07 -60.55 -51.12
N ALA A 421 -23.11 -61.45 -52.10
CA ALA A 421 -24.14 -61.43 -53.15
C ALA A 421 -25.57 -61.58 -52.59
N THR A 422 -25.73 -62.20 -51.41
CA THR A 422 -27.02 -62.51 -50.79
C THR A 422 -27.25 -61.89 -49.42
N GLU A 423 -26.20 -61.42 -48.74
CA GLU A 423 -26.30 -60.83 -47.40
C GLU A 423 -25.71 -59.42 -47.40
N ALA A 424 -26.46 -58.45 -46.90
CA ALA A 424 -25.96 -57.10 -46.69
C ALA A 424 -24.78 -57.12 -45.70
N GLY A 425 -23.77 -56.27 -45.91
CA GLY A 425 -22.64 -56.03 -45.02
C GLY A 425 -22.92 -54.91 -44.01
N SER A 426 -21.91 -54.47 -43.28
CA SER A 426 -21.99 -53.30 -42.38
C SER A 426 -20.67 -52.54 -42.34
N LYS A 427 -20.76 -51.22 -42.17
CA LYS A 427 -19.63 -50.32 -41.93
C LYS A 427 -20.00 -49.25 -40.93
N HIS A 428 -19.03 -48.67 -40.26
CA HIS A 428 -19.22 -47.49 -39.42
C HIS A 428 -18.17 -46.42 -39.72
N GLU A 429 -18.39 -45.22 -39.19
CA GLU A 429 -17.42 -44.12 -39.22
C GLU A 429 -16.69 -44.08 -37.87
N GLU A 430 -15.36 -44.16 -37.88
CA GLU A 430 -14.52 -44.09 -36.67
C GLU A 430 -13.56 -42.88 -36.77
N CYS A 431 -13.40 -42.16 -35.67
CA CYS A 431 -12.43 -41.07 -35.57
C CYS A 431 -11.03 -41.63 -35.30
N ALA A 432 -10.11 -41.45 -36.24
CA ALA A 432 -8.74 -41.98 -36.12
C ALA A 432 -7.93 -41.35 -34.97
N ALA A 433 -8.32 -40.17 -34.49
CA ALA A 433 -7.61 -39.45 -33.42
C ALA A 433 -7.96 -39.97 -32.02
N CYS A 434 -9.23 -40.33 -31.78
CA CYS A 434 -9.72 -40.68 -30.44
C CYS A 434 -10.46 -42.03 -30.35
N GLY A 435 -10.72 -42.70 -31.48
CA GLY A 435 -11.41 -44.00 -31.55
C GLY A 435 -12.92 -43.94 -31.35
N TYR A 436 -13.53 -42.73 -31.33
CA TYR A 436 -14.98 -42.61 -31.25
C TYR A 436 -15.63 -43.15 -32.53
N ALA A 437 -16.50 -44.16 -32.38
CA ALA A 437 -17.21 -44.81 -33.46
C ALA A 437 -18.70 -44.41 -33.48
N LYS A 438 -19.17 -43.97 -34.65
CA LYS A 438 -20.61 -43.79 -34.87
C LYS A 438 -21.31 -45.13 -34.99
N LYS A 439 -22.64 -45.10 -34.91
CA LYS A 439 -23.47 -46.29 -35.15
C LYS A 439 -23.25 -46.84 -36.56
N ALA A 440 -23.01 -48.15 -36.66
CA ALA A 440 -22.85 -48.85 -37.93
C ALA A 440 -24.08 -48.69 -38.83
N VAL A 441 -23.82 -48.52 -40.12
CA VAL A 441 -24.81 -48.49 -41.21
C VAL A 441 -24.61 -49.70 -42.13
N GLU A 442 -25.68 -50.10 -42.78
CA GLU A 442 -25.70 -51.29 -43.63
C GLU A 442 -25.06 -51.03 -45.00
N ILE A 443 -24.31 -52.00 -45.52
CA ILE A 443 -23.83 -52.03 -46.91
C ILE A 443 -24.75 -52.97 -47.70
N PRO A 444 -25.46 -52.51 -48.73
CA PRO A 444 -26.34 -53.39 -49.51
C PRO A 444 -25.59 -54.58 -50.13
N ALA A 445 -26.29 -55.72 -50.28
CA ALA A 445 -25.76 -56.89 -50.99
C ALA A 445 -25.39 -56.55 -52.44
N THR A 446 -24.29 -57.12 -52.94
CA THR A 446 -23.71 -56.75 -54.25
C THR A 446 -24.49 -57.27 -55.46
N GLY A 447 -25.46 -58.17 -55.23
CA GLY A 447 -26.28 -58.80 -56.27
C GLY A 447 -25.52 -59.86 -57.10
N THR A 448 -26.28 -60.73 -57.77
CA THR A 448 -25.75 -61.75 -58.69
C THR A 448 -25.79 -61.23 -60.13
N THR A 449 -24.63 -61.06 -60.76
CA THR A 449 -24.56 -60.96 -62.22
C THR A 449 -24.66 -62.37 -62.81
N GLU A 450 -25.84 -62.74 -63.29
CA GLU A 450 -26.03 -63.92 -64.13
C GLU A 450 -25.62 -63.60 -65.58
N ASP A 451 -24.51 -64.24 -65.94
CA ASP A 451 -24.19 -64.96 -67.18
C ASP A 451 -23.95 -64.25 -68.54
N SER A 452 -22.66 -64.27 -68.90
CA SER A 452 -21.98 -64.58 -70.17
C SER A 452 -22.71 -64.45 -71.53
N SER A 453 -22.12 -63.67 -72.45
CA SER A 453 -21.57 -64.23 -73.72
C SER A 453 -20.86 -63.18 -74.61
N ASP A 454 -19.66 -63.57 -75.01
CA ASP A 454 -19.01 -63.44 -76.31
C ASP A 454 -18.26 -62.18 -76.82
N ASN A 455 -17.23 -62.53 -77.58
CA ASN A 455 -16.02 -61.82 -77.97
C ASN A 455 -16.14 -61.09 -79.32
N SER A 456 -15.37 -60.01 -79.46
CA SER A 456 -14.54 -59.66 -80.65
C SER A 456 -14.82 -58.33 -81.36
N THR A 457 -13.75 -57.52 -81.36
CA THR A 457 -13.25 -56.60 -82.41
C THR A 457 -13.99 -55.31 -82.77
N GLY A 458 -13.26 -54.19 -82.65
CA GLY A 458 -13.05 -53.30 -83.80
C GLY A 458 -13.41 -51.81 -83.68
N SER A 459 -12.40 -51.02 -83.31
CA SER A 459 -12.05 -49.71 -83.91
C SER A 459 -12.80 -48.42 -83.52
N THR A 460 -11.97 -47.46 -83.07
CA THR A 460 -11.97 -46.01 -83.36
C THR A 460 -13.17 -45.15 -82.94
N GLN A 461 -12.95 -44.15 -82.07
CA GLN A 461 -12.67 -42.76 -82.46
C GLN A 461 -12.48 -41.89 -81.21
N ASN A 462 -11.39 -41.12 -81.19
CA ASN A 462 -11.31 -39.85 -80.46
C ASN A 462 -11.93 -38.77 -81.38
N PRO A 463 -12.63 -37.76 -80.84
CA PRO A 463 -11.95 -36.47 -80.72
C PRO A 463 -12.36 -35.59 -79.50
N SER A 464 -11.33 -34.90 -78.98
CA SER A 464 -11.24 -33.50 -78.53
C SER A 464 -12.49 -32.73 -78.03
N THR A 465 -12.44 -32.32 -76.75
CA THR A 465 -12.55 -30.95 -76.13
C THR A 465 -13.40 -29.85 -76.80
N PRO A 466 -13.65 -28.66 -76.19
CA PRO A 466 -13.62 -28.18 -74.78
C PRO A 466 -14.95 -27.47 -74.39
N ASN A 467 -15.15 -27.02 -73.14
CA ASN A 467 -15.37 -25.58 -72.91
C ASN A 467 -15.29 -25.16 -71.44
N LYS A 468 -14.78 -23.93 -71.33
CA LYS A 468 -14.67 -23.05 -70.18
C LYS A 468 -16.02 -22.37 -69.92
N GLU A 469 -16.05 -21.73 -68.76
CA GLU A 469 -16.58 -20.39 -68.50
C GLU A 469 -17.89 -20.22 -67.71
N ASN A 470 -17.75 -19.27 -66.77
CA ASN A 470 -18.69 -18.25 -66.32
C ASN A 470 -19.28 -18.38 -64.92
N GLY A 471 -18.79 -17.48 -64.06
CA GLY A 471 -19.28 -17.21 -62.73
C GLY A 471 -20.43 -16.21 -62.68
N LYS A 472 -20.88 -16.00 -61.45
CA LYS A 472 -21.70 -14.91 -60.87
C LYS A 472 -22.18 -15.46 -59.52
N ALA A 473 -22.24 -14.77 -58.40
CA ALA A 473 -21.93 -13.41 -58.03
C ALA A 473 -21.81 -13.40 -56.49
N LEU A 474 -20.98 -12.50 -55.96
CA LEU A 474 -21.16 -11.95 -54.61
C LEU A 474 -22.47 -11.13 -54.55
N PRO A 475 -23.09 -10.97 -53.37
CA PRO A 475 -22.82 -9.80 -52.52
C PRO A 475 -22.52 -10.23 -51.07
N ALA A 476 -21.50 -9.68 -50.40
CA ALA A 476 -21.38 -8.33 -49.84
C ALA A 476 -22.23 -8.10 -48.56
N THR A 477 -21.51 -8.10 -47.43
CA THR A 477 -21.53 -7.17 -46.30
C THR A 477 -22.85 -6.81 -45.61
N SER A 478 -22.87 -6.93 -44.29
CA SER A 478 -23.18 -5.78 -43.43
C SER A 478 -22.71 -6.02 -41.99
N ASP A 479 -21.74 -5.21 -41.59
CA ASP A 479 -21.45 -4.84 -40.21
C ASP A 479 -22.73 -4.39 -39.47
N SER A 480 -22.78 -4.54 -38.14
CA SER A 480 -22.51 -3.42 -37.24
C SER A 480 -23.01 -3.64 -35.80
N SER A 481 -22.06 -3.38 -34.88
CA SER A 481 -22.15 -2.50 -33.70
C SER A 481 -22.69 -2.99 -32.34
N ALA A 482 -21.76 -2.86 -31.38
CA ALA A 482 -21.87 -2.27 -30.03
C ALA A 482 -22.62 -3.07 -28.95
N ALA A 483 -22.16 -3.19 -27.70
CA ALA A 483 -21.16 -2.49 -26.91
C ALA A 483 -20.69 -3.42 -25.76
N ILE A 484 -19.56 -3.12 -25.12
CA ILE A 484 -19.40 -2.99 -23.66
C ILE A 484 -17.95 -2.55 -23.36
N ALA A 485 -17.85 -1.55 -22.49
CA ALA A 485 -16.64 -0.86 -22.06
C ALA A 485 -15.79 -1.67 -21.07
N ALA A 486 -14.47 -1.47 -21.08
CA ALA A 486 -13.63 -1.51 -19.88
C ALA A 486 -12.27 -0.83 -20.14
N ALA A 487 -11.77 -0.19 -19.10
CA ALA A 487 -10.74 0.85 -19.09
C ALA A 487 -9.33 0.38 -19.48
N ALA A 488 -8.64 1.22 -20.25
CA ALA A 488 -7.19 1.18 -20.40
C ALA A 488 -6.54 1.92 -19.21
N ILE A 489 -5.85 1.19 -18.34
CA ILE A 489 -4.90 1.78 -17.39
C ILE A 489 -3.61 2.06 -18.16
N ALA A 490 -3.35 3.33 -18.42
CA ALA A 490 -2.05 3.80 -18.86
C ALA A 490 -1.06 3.65 -17.70
N MET A 491 -0.08 2.75 -17.84
CA MET A 491 1.13 2.80 -17.02
C MET A 491 1.96 3.99 -17.48
N GLY A 492 1.78 5.12 -16.79
CA GLY A 492 2.66 6.27 -16.90
C GLY A 492 4.06 5.90 -16.39
N SER A 493 4.96 5.61 -17.32
CA SER A 493 6.40 5.56 -17.05
C SER A 493 6.89 6.98 -16.80
N ILE A 494 7.09 7.35 -15.54
CA ILE A 494 7.83 8.56 -15.18
C ILE A 494 9.33 8.23 -15.28
N LEU A 495 9.92 8.63 -16.41
CA LEU A 495 11.35 8.87 -16.56
C LEU A 495 11.70 10.17 -15.81
N ILE A 496 12.37 10.08 -14.67
CA ILE A 496 13.11 11.24 -14.13
C ILE A 496 14.56 11.11 -14.57
N ALA A 497 14.92 11.95 -15.54
CA ALA A 497 16.29 12.33 -15.83
C ALA A 497 16.83 13.17 -14.64
N GLY A 498 17.87 12.66 -13.99
CA GLY A 498 18.55 13.34 -12.88
C GLY A 498 20.05 13.07 -12.91
N GLY A 499 20.71 13.47 -14.00
CA GLY A 499 22.17 13.41 -14.14
C GLY A 499 22.81 14.80 -13.99
N TYR A 500 22.87 15.35 -12.77
CA TYR A 500 23.80 16.43 -12.46
C TYR A 500 25.17 15.80 -12.13
N ALA A 501 26.09 15.93 -13.08
CA ALA A 501 27.48 15.53 -12.91
C ALA A 501 28.20 16.46 -11.93
N LEU A 502 28.64 15.90 -10.80
CA LEU A 502 29.64 16.51 -9.92
C LEU A 502 31.02 16.39 -10.58
N ASN A 503 31.60 17.52 -10.99
CA ASN A 503 33.00 17.62 -11.35
C ASN A 503 33.79 18.16 -10.15
N ARG A 504 34.38 17.26 -9.35
CA ARG A 504 35.39 17.63 -8.35
C ARG A 504 36.73 17.05 -8.80
N LYS A 505 37.51 17.86 -9.53
CA LYS A 505 38.93 17.57 -9.75
C LYS A 505 39.68 17.82 -8.45
N SER A 506 40.44 16.82 -8.08
CA SER A 506 41.58 16.86 -7.16
C SER A 506 42.53 18.02 -7.48
N ARG A 507 42.83 18.84 -6.48
CA ARG A 507 44.17 19.30 -6.12
C ARG A 507 44.15 19.88 -4.72
#